data_AF-A0A1F5XAN4-F1
#
_entry.id   AF-A0A1F5XAN4-F1
#
_cell.length_a   1.000
_cell.length_b   1.000
_cell.length_c   1.000
_cell.angle_alpha   90.00
_cell.angle_beta   90.00
_cell.angle_gamma   90.00
#
_symmetry.space_group_name_H-M   'P 1'
#
loop_
_entity.id
_entity.type
_entity.pdbx_description
1 polymer ?
#
loop_
_entity_poly.entity_id
_entity_poly.type
_entity_poly.pdbx_seq_one_letter_code
_entity_poly.pdbx_strand_id
1 'polypeptide(L)'
;MLDSPLSNYFRLTEKQLKILGKFGLNTVRDLLWHFPSRYEGFAGKKTITKLIPGGRASIHARVIKTEAKKTFRKRIKIASATVSDETGSLEITWFNQPYMASILKAGEDYTFTGTIKQNKLGKFSMQNPVFEKGVVEANDMGALIPIYPETRGLSSRWLRFAAKRILDHLEAEPPLGGSASLKEPIPEDILKKYNLPSLRIALREIHFPRDLKWAGAARKRFAFEEIFIIQLLRQSWRKEREEHQSFLIKISKKELDNFTKTLPFSMTGAQAKAINHILEDISGQKPMSRLLEGDVGSGKTIVALIASLAAIQNGFQVAYMAPTEVLARQHFEEFIRRLGPPASGANIKIGLATSSEFLKYPSKAFAGRPTHIARAPLLKWLASGEIQIIIGTHSLIQKKIKFKDLALVIIDEQHRFGINQRLKLTQKNSERVPHLLSMTATPIPRTLALTVYGDLDLTLLDEMPKGRKQIITEIVSQERRA
;
A
#
# COMPACT_ATOMS: atom_id res chain seq x y z
N MET A 1 25.68 -5.31 -12.54
CA MET A 1 25.47 -6.58 -11.78
C MET A 1 24.04 -6.72 -11.24
N LEU A 2 23.49 -5.76 -10.48
CA LEU A 2 22.18 -5.90 -9.83
C LEU A 2 21.03 -6.35 -10.76
N ASP A 3 20.97 -5.80 -11.97
CA ASP A 3 19.88 -6.09 -12.91
C ASP A 3 20.14 -7.33 -13.78
N SER A 4 21.26 -8.04 -13.54
CA SER A 4 21.59 -9.26 -14.29
C SER A 4 20.77 -10.47 -13.80
N PRO A 5 20.39 -11.40 -14.71
CA PRO A 5 19.63 -12.58 -14.35
C PRO A 5 20.35 -13.51 -13.37
N LEU A 6 19.59 -14.15 -12.48
CA LEU A 6 20.15 -15.12 -11.52
C LEU A 6 20.81 -16.33 -12.20
N SER A 7 20.38 -16.69 -13.41
CA SER A 7 20.97 -17.77 -14.21
C SER A 7 22.47 -17.58 -14.50
N ASN A 8 22.97 -16.34 -14.44
CA ASN A 8 24.38 -16.04 -14.70
C ASN A 8 25.28 -16.45 -13.52
N TYR A 9 24.73 -16.54 -12.29
CA TYR A 9 25.50 -16.83 -11.07
C TYR A 9 25.20 -18.22 -10.50
N PHE A 10 24.06 -18.81 -10.89
CA PHE A 10 23.59 -20.08 -10.36
C PHE A 10 23.25 -21.04 -11.50
N ARG A 11 23.61 -22.32 -11.31
CA ARG A 11 23.14 -23.41 -12.18
C ARG A 11 21.69 -23.72 -11.80
N LEU A 12 20.75 -23.14 -12.55
CA LEU A 12 19.31 -23.27 -12.31
C LEU A 12 18.68 -24.19 -13.34
N THR A 13 17.88 -25.15 -12.88
CA THR A 13 17.03 -25.97 -13.76
C THR A 13 15.85 -25.16 -14.29
N GLU A 14 15.25 -25.56 -15.41
CA GLU A 14 14.05 -24.90 -15.95
C GLU A 14 12.90 -24.82 -14.93
N LYS A 15 12.76 -25.87 -14.12
CA LYS A 15 11.77 -25.92 -13.05
C LYS A 15 12.02 -24.85 -11.99
N GLN A 16 13.28 -24.64 -11.60
CA GLN A 16 13.66 -23.59 -10.64
C GLN A 16 13.46 -22.19 -11.23
N LEU A 17 13.81 -21.97 -12.50
CA LEU A 17 13.56 -20.69 -13.17
C LEU A 17 12.07 -20.34 -13.21
N LYS A 18 11.20 -21.31 -13.55
CA LYS A 18 9.74 -21.11 -13.52
C LYS A 18 9.22 -20.78 -12.12
N ILE A 19 9.78 -21.39 -11.07
CA ILE A 19 9.41 -21.10 -9.68
C ILE A 19 9.87 -19.69 -9.30
N LEU A 20 11.14 -19.36 -9.52
CA LEU A 20 11.71 -18.05 -9.21
C LEU A 20 10.98 -16.91 -9.92
N GLY A 21 10.67 -17.08 -11.21
CA GLY A 21 9.90 -16.09 -11.98
C GLY A 21 8.49 -15.87 -11.44
N LYS A 22 7.79 -16.91 -10.98
CA LYS A 22 6.46 -16.78 -10.33
C LYS A 22 6.51 -15.95 -9.04
N PHE A 23 7.65 -15.93 -8.36
CA PHE A 23 7.86 -15.15 -7.14
C PHE A 23 8.54 -13.81 -7.40
N GLY A 24 8.71 -13.42 -8.66
CA GLY A 24 9.36 -12.16 -9.03
C GLY A 24 10.87 -12.14 -8.76
N LEU A 25 11.52 -13.29 -8.56
CA LEU A 25 12.95 -13.40 -8.28
C LEU A 25 13.73 -13.68 -9.57
N ASN A 26 13.87 -12.68 -10.44
CA ASN A 26 14.49 -12.87 -11.76
C ASN A 26 15.96 -12.42 -11.77
N THR A 27 16.27 -11.37 -11.02
CA THR A 27 17.55 -10.68 -11.02
C THR A 27 18.29 -10.80 -9.69
N VAL A 28 19.57 -10.42 -9.68
CA VAL A 28 20.37 -10.29 -8.45
C VAL A 28 19.71 -9.31 -7.47
N ARG A 29 19.16 -8.20 -7.97
CA ARG A 29 18.40 -7.22 -7.16
C ARG A 29 17.20 -7.88 -6.49
N ASP A 30 16.39 -8.63 -7.23
CA ASP A 30 15.20 -9.25 -6.66
C ASP A 30 15.56 -10.21 -5.51
N LEU A 31 16.64 -10.97 -5.66
CA LEU A 31 17.14 -11.86 -4.61
C LEU A 31 17.62 -11.10 -3.36
N LEU A 32 18.39 -10.02 -3.54
CA LEU A 32 18.94 -9.22 -2.44
C LEU A 32 17.89 -8.34 -1.74
N TRP A 33 16.77 -8.02 -2.40
CA TRP A 33 15.64 -7.31 -1.77
C TRP A 33 14.56 -8.26 -1.25
N HIS A 34 14.76 -9.57 -1.37
CA HIS A 34 13.91 -10.58 -0.77
C HIS A 34 14.34 -10.87 0.68
N PHE A 35 13.94 -10.00 1.61
CA PHE A 35 14.42 -10.04 2.99
C PHE A 35 13.87 -11.22 3.81
N PRO A 36 14.62 -11.68 4.82
CA PRO A 36 14.11 -12.67 5.76
C PRO A 36 12.98 -12.11 6.63
N SER A 37 11.99 -12.97 6.89
CA SER A 37 10.83 -12.67 7.76
C SER A 37 11.20 -12.65 9.25
N ARG A 38 12.15 -13.49 9.65
CA ARG A 38 12.64 -13.61 11.02
C ARG A 38 14.07 -14.16 11.04
N TYR A 39 14.71 -14.02 12.19
CA TYR A 39 16.00 -14.65 12.46
C TYR A 39 15.85 -15.64 13.60
N GLU A 40 16.56 -16.75 13.48
CA GLU A 40 16.58 -17.81 14.48
C GLU A 40 17.99 -17.94 15.06
N GLY A 41 18.12 -17.83 16.38
CA GLY A 41 19.42 -17.97 17.04
C GLY A 41 20.02 -19.36 16.81
N PHE A 42 21.29 -19.37 16.41
CA PHE A 42 22.12 -20.55 16.46
C PHE A 42 22.37 -20.87 17.93
N ALA A 43 21.80 -21.97 18.42
CA ALA A 43 22.02 -22.39 19.80
C ALA A 43 23.43 -23.01 19.91
N GLY A 44 24.04 -22.91 21.09
CA GLY A 44 25.32 -23.58 21.35
C GLY A 44 25.23 -25.07 21.04
N LYS A 45 26.31 -25.62 20.44
CA LYS A 45 26.39 -27.05 20.11
C LYS A 45 26.25 -27.86 21.39
N LYS A 46 25.28 -28.78 21.44
CA LYS A 46 25.06 -29.70 22.55
C LYS A 46 24.99 -31.12 22.03
N THR A 47 25.40 -32.07 22.85
CA THR A 47 25.13 -33.49 22.65
C THR A 47 23.69 -33.81 23.03
N ILE A 48 23.12 -34.88 22.50
CA ILE A 48 21.73 -35.29 22.71
C ILE A 48 21.43 -35.51 24.21
N THR A 49 22.40 -35.99 24.99
CA THR A 49 22.26 -36.18 26.45
C THR A 49 22.23 -34.87 27.25
N LYS A 50 22.77 -33.78 26.72
CA LYS A 50 22.83 -32.46 27.40
C LYS A 50 21.66 -31.54 27.02
N LEU A 51 20.63 -32.10 26.38
CA LEU A 51 19.45 -31.35 25.96
C LEU A 51 18.56 -31.03 27.16
N ILE A 52 18.06 -29.79 27.21
CA ILE A 52 17.19 -29.29 28.28
C ILE A 52 15.79 -29.07 27.69
N PRO A 53 14.71 -29.62 28.28
CA PRO A 53 13.35 -29.39 27.80
C PRO A 53 13.03 -27.89 27.73
N GLY A 54 12.36 -27.45 26.66
CA GLY A 54 12.00 -26.04 26.47
C GLY A 54 13.15 -25.13 26.03
N GLY A 55 14.40 -25.58 26.18
CA GLY A 55 15.58 -24.88 25.66
C GLY A 55 15.76 -25.03 24.15
N ARG A 56 16.56 -24.15 23.55
CA ARG A 56 17.05 -24.31 22.18
C ARG A 56 18.42 -24.99 22.19
N ALA A 57 18.67 -25.85 21.20
CA ALA A 57 19.95 -26.53 21.01
C ALA A 57 20.24 -26.79 19.54
N SER A 58 21.54 -26.80 19.21
CA SER A 58 22.05 -27.27 17.93
C SER A 58 22.76 -28.60 18.16
N ILE A 59 22.35 -29.66 17.47
CA ILE A 59 22.94 -30.99 17.60
C ILE A 59 23.55 -31.40 16.26
N HIS A 60 24.72 -32.03 16.30
CA HIS A 60 25.30 -32.70 15.13
C HIS A 60 24.97 -34.18 15.25
N ALA A 61 24.20 -34.72 14.31
CA ALA A 61 23.71 -36.08 14.38
C ALA A 61 23.61 -36.74 13.01
N ARG A 62 23.89 -38.04 12.99
CA ARG A 62 23.68 -38.90 11.83
C ARG A 62 22.21 -39.26 11.71
N VAL A 63 21.66 -39.16 10.51
CA VAL A 63 20.29 -39.62 10.25
C VAL A 63 20.30 -41.15 10.19
N ILE A 64 19.62 -41.81 11.11
CA ILE A 64 19.51 -43.27 11.15
C ILE A 64 18.36 -43.73 10.24
N LYS A 65 17.20 -43.09 10.36
CA LYS A 65 16.01 -43.45 9.61
C LYS A 65 15.14 -42.23 9.36
N THR A 66 14.49 -42.18 8.20
CA THR A 66 13.46 -41.20 7.87
C THR A 66 12.15 -41.91 7.51
N GLU A 67 11.03 -41.30 7.87
CA GLU A 67 9.70 -41.84 7.60
C GLU A 67 8.73 -40.70 7.28
N ALA A 68 7.85 -40.91 6.30
CA ALA A 68 6.69 -40.05 6.08
C ALA A 68 5.45 -40.76 6.64
N LYS A 69 4.76 -40.15 7.61
CA LYS A 69 3.62 -40.73 8.29
C LYS A 69 2.45 -39.74 8.36
N LYS A 70 1.26 -40.23 8.72
CA LYS A 70 0.09 -39.39 9.06
C LYS A 70 -0.17 -39.50 10.56
N THR A 71 -0.46 -38.39 11.24
CA THR A 71 -0.78 -38.44 12.68
C THR A 71 -2.08 -39.18 12.94
N PHE A 72 -2.10 -39.98 14.00
CA PHE A 72 -3.20 -40.92 14.31
C PHE A 72 -4.56 -40.22 14.55
N ARG A 73 -4.56 -39.05 15.21
CA ARG A 73 -5.81 -38.32 15.57
C ARG A 73 -6.30 -37.29 14.56
N LYS A 74 -5.41 -36.57 13.88
CA LYS A 74 -5.79 -35.44 12.99
C LYS A 74 -5.41 -35.65 11.51
N ARG A 75 -4.86 -36.83 11.16
CA ARG A 75 -4.38 -37.18 9.80
C ARG A 75 -3.43 -36.15 9.18
N ILE A 76 -2.70 -35.41 10.01
CA ILE A 76 -1.72 -34.41 9.57
C ILE A 76 -0.54 -35.16 8.95
N LYS A 77 -0.13 -34.77 7.74
CA LYS A 77 1.05 -35.34 7.07
C LYS A 77 2.31 -34.85 7.79
N ILE A 78 3.12 -35.78 8.27
CA ILE A 78 4.37 -35.50 8.98
C ILE A 78 5.53 -36.23 8.33
N ALA A 79 6.72 -35.66 8.45
CA ALA A 79 7.98 -36.38 8.25
C ALA A 79 8.65 -36.52 9.62
N SER A 80 9.14 -37.71 9.93
CA SER A 80 9.93 -37.97 11.13
C SER A 80 11.30 -38.53 10.75
N ALA A 81 12.32 -38.14 11.49
CA ALA A 81 13.67 -38.68 11.39
C ALA A 81 14.18 -39.07 12.77
N THR A 82 14.75 -40.28 12.88
CA THR A 82 15.54 -40.67 14.04
C THR A 82 16.98 -40.32 13.74
N VAL A 83 17.58 -39.49 14.58
CA VAL A 83 18.97 -39.07 14.45
C VAL A 83 19.76 -39.53 15.67
N SER A 84 21.03 -39.86 15.49
CA SER A 84 21.92 -40.28 16.58
C SER A 84 23.21 -39.50 16.55
N ASP A 85 23.70 -39.14 17.74
CA ASP A 85 25.08 -38.73 17.95
C ASP A 85 25.80 -39.81 18.79
N GLU A 86 27.02 -39.51 19.24
CA GLU A 86 27.83 -40.39 20.09
C GLU A 86 27.20 -40.66 21.47
N THR A 87 26.20 -39.87 21.87
CA THR A 87 25.64 -39.87 23.23
C THR A 87 24.22 -40.42 23.31
N GLY A 88 23.47 -40.43 22.20
CA GLY A 88 22.13 -40.99 22.18
C GLY A 88 21.37 -40.73 20.89
N SER A 89 20.07 -41.02 20.91
CA SER A 89 19.15 -40.84 19.78
C SER A 89 18.06 -39.81 20.08
N LEU A 90 17.70 -39.00 19.08
CA LEU A 90 16.64 -38.00 19.15
C LEU A 90 15.64 -38.18 18.00
N GLU A 91 14.35 -38.01 18.29
CA GLU A 91 13.31 -37.97 17.27
C GLU A 91 13.10 -36.51 16.79
N ILE A 92 13.14 -36.31 15.48
CA ILE A 92 12.89 -35.03 14.84
C ILE A 92 11.64 -35.12 13.97
N THR A 93 10.71 -34.17 14.11
CA THR A 93 9.43 -34.22 13.41
C THR A 93 9.12 -32.90 12.71
N TRP A 94 8.77 -32.96 11.42
CA TRP A 94 8.25 -31.84 10.65
C TRP A 94 6.75 -32.01 10.37
N PHE A 95 5.95 -31.03 10.79
CA PHE A 95 4.50 -31.01 10.57
C PHE A 95 4.15 -30.36 9.23
N ASN A 96 3.20 -30.92 8.49
CA ASN A 96 2.77 -30.46 7.17
C ASN A 96 3.87 -30.47 6.08
N GLN A 97 5.02 -31.10 6.34
CA GLN A 97 6.18 -31.12 5.43
C GLN A 97 6.66 -32.56 5.15
N PRO A 98 5.83 -33.44 4.55
CA PRO A 98 6.19 -34.84 4.32
C PRO A 98 7.41 -35.02 3.38
N TYR A 99 7.72 -34.01 2.57
CA TYR A 99 8.86 -34.01 1.65
C TYR A 99 10.22 -33.95 2.36
N MET A 100 10.26 -33.60 3.65
CA MET A 100 11.50 -33.63 4.45
C MET A 100 12.11 -35.03 4.54
N ALA A 101 11.28 -36.08 4.56
CA ALA A 101 11.73 -37.46 4.64
C ALA A 101 12.55 -37.92 3.41
N SER A 102 12.33 -37.31 2.25
CA SER A 102 13.10 -37.58 1.03
C SER A 102 14.32 -36.67 0.86
N ILE A 103 14.37 -35.54 1.57
CA ILE A 103 15.52 -34.63 1.56
C ILE A 103 16.63 -35.14 2.48
N LEU A 104 16.26 -35.63 3.66
CA LEU A 104 17.20 -36.23 4.60
C LEU A 104 17.54 -37.65 4.17
N LYS A 105 18.83 -37.92 3.99
CA LYS A 105 19.32 -39.24 3.60
C LYS A 105 19.84 -39.98 4.82
N ALA A 106 19.38 -41.22 5.01
CA ALA A 106 19.91 -42.10 6.03
C ALA A 106 21.42 -42.36 5.80
N GLY A 107 22.18 -42.42 6.88
CA GLY A 107 23.64 -42.58 6.88
C GLY A 107 24.42 -41.27 6.71
N GLU A 108 23.78 -40.16 6.38
CA GLU A 108 24.45 -38.85 6.26
C GLU A 108 24.36 -38.05 7.57
N ASP A 109 25.37 -37.20 7.80
CA ASP A 109 25.47 -36.36 8.97
C ASP A 109 24.88 -34.96 8.72
N TYR A 110 24.15 -34.44 9.70
CA TYR A 110 23.46 -33.15 9.62
C TYR A 110 23.55 -32.40 10.96
N THR A 111 23.52 -31.08 10.88
CA THR A 111 23.36 -30.20 12.04
C THR A 111 21.90 -29.77 12.13
N PHE A 112 21.23 -30.07 13.24
CA PHE A 112 19.84 -29.70 13.51
C PHE A 112 19.75 -28.66 14.61
N THR A 113 19.07 -27.55 14.34
CA THR A 113 18.89 -26.43 15.28
C THR A 113 17.42 -26.19 15.52
N GLY A 114 17.00 -26.21 16.79
CA GLY A 114 15.60 -26.00 17.13
C GLY A 114 15.31 -26.05 18.62
N THR A 115 14.02 -25.95 18.96
CA THR A 115 13.54 -26.04 20.33
C THR A 115 13.30 -27.49 20.72
N ILE A 116 13.81 -27.86 21.89
CA ILE A 116 13.67 -29.20 22.46
C ILE A 116 12.31 -29.32 23.15
N LYS A 117 11.57 -30.37 22.80
CA LYS A 117 10.30 -30.76 23.41
C LYS A 117 10.48 -32.08 24.15
N GLN A 118 9.76 -32.23 25.25
CA GLN A 118 9.66 -33.49 25.96
C GLN A 118 8.21 -33.98 25.89
N ASN A 119 8.02 -35.23 25.50
CA ASN A 119 6.68 -35.84 25.50
C ASN A 119 6.31 -36.31 26.92
N LYS A 120 5.04 -36.71 27.11
CA LYS A 120 4.54 -37.21 28.40
C LYS A 120 5.25 -38.49 28.91
N LEU A 121 5.99 -39.18 28.04
CA LEU A 121 6.78 -40.38 28.34
C LEU A 121 8.26 -40.05 28.61
N GLY A 122 8.60 -38.77 28.80
CA GLY A 122 9.95 -38.32 29.12
C GLY A 122 10.92 -38.27 27.94
N LYS A 123 10.53 -38.70 26.73
CA LYS A 123 11.43 -38.69 25.56
C LYS A 123 11.55 -37.30 24.95
N PHE A 124 12.79 -36.92 24.67
CA PHE A 124 13.14 -35.69 23.98
C PHE A 124 12.84 -35.79 22.48
N SER A 125 12.41 -34.68 21.89
CA SER A 125 12.18 -34.53 20.46
C SER A 125 12.42 -33.09 20.02
N MET A 126 12.66 -32.90 18.72
CA MET A 126 12.77 -31.57 18.12
C MET A 126 11.70 -31.43 17.04
N GLN A 127 10.96 -30.33 17.06
CA GLN A 127 9.85 -30.10 16.14
C GLN A 127 10.18 -28.97 15.15
N ASN A 128 9.98 -29.23 13.87
CA ASN A 128 10.29 -28.34 12.75
C ASN A 128 11.68 -27.67 12.84
N PRO A 129 12.78 -28.38 13.17
CA PRO A 129 14.07 -27.71 13.23
C PRO A 129 14.59 -27.34 11.86
N VAL A 130 15.45 -26.32 11.87
CA VAL A 130 16.30 -26.00 10.74
C VAL A 130 17.43 -27.01 10.70
N PHE A 131 17.80 -27.48 9.51
CA PHE A 131 18.89 -28.42 9.35
C PHE A 131 19.81 -28.03 8.19
N GLU A 132 21.09 -28.36 8.34
CA GLU A 132 22.10 -28.23 7.30
C GLU A 132 22.94 -29.52 7.21
N LYS A 133 23.41 -29.83 6.00
CA LYS A 133 24.17 -31.05 5.75
C LYS A 133 25.61 -30.87 6.25
N GLY A 134 26.11 -31.84 7.01
CA GLY A 134 27.44 -31.82 7.60
C GLY A 134 27.51 -31.13 8.97
N VAL A 135 28.75 -30.98 9.45
CA VAL A 135 29.07 -30.17 10.63
C VAL A 135 29.02 -28.72 10.21
N VAL A 136 28.16 -27.93 10.84
CA VAL A 136 28.19 -26.48 10.65
C VAL A 136 28.63 -25.81 11.93
N GLU A 137 29.72 -25.06 11.85
CA GLU A 137 30.24 -24.29 12.96
C GLU A 137 29.48 -22.96 13.10
N ALA A 138 29.40 -22.44 14.32
CA ALA A 138 28.73 -21.17 14.60
C ALA A 138 29.31 -19.99 13.78
N ASN A 139 30.59 -20.07 13.39
CA ASN A 139 31.26 -19.07 12.57
C ASN A 139 30.77 -19.05 11.11
N ASP A 140 30.34 -20.19 10.56
CA ASP A 140 29.96 -20.30 9.15
C ASP A 140 28.53 -19.81 8.85
N MET A 141 27.63 -19.93 9.83
CA MET A 141 26.23 -19.49 9.74
C MET A 141 25.94 -18.13 10.37
N GLY A 142 26.87 -17.59 11.16
CA GLY A 142 26.61 -16.47 12.05
C GLY A 142 25.75 -16.89 13.24
N ALA A 143 25.69 -16.05 14.29
CA ALA A 143 24.89 -16.33 15.48
C ALA A 143 23.37 -16.38 15.20
N LEU A 144 22.93 -15.93 14.02
CA LEU A 144 21.54 -15.80 13.63
C LEU A 144 21.30 -16.38 12.23
N ILE A 145 20.39 -17.35 12.13
CA ILE A 145 19.97 -17.99 10.89
C ILE A 145 18.76 -17.22 10.32
N PRO A 146 18.87 -16.60 9.14
CA PRO A 146 17.75 -15.93 8.50
C PRO A 146 16.74 -16.93 7.91
N ILE A 147 15.45 -16.66 8.14
CA ILE A 147 14.31 -17.45 7.64
C ILE A 147 13.48 -16.60 6.69
N TYR A 148 13.36 -17.06 5.45
CA TYR A 148 12.68 -16.36 4.37
C TYR A 148 11.23 -16.84 4.23
N PRO A 149 10.36 -16.05 3.58
CA PRO A 149 9.07 -16.54 3.13
C PRO A 149 9.24 -17.75 2.18
N GLU A 150 8.93 -18.96 2.66
CA GLU A 150 9.11 -20.20 1.89
C GLU A 150 7.89 -20.57 1.06
N THR A 151 8.12 -21.20 -0.08
CA THR A 151 7.08 -21.68 -0.99
C THR A 151 7.48 -23.03 -1.58
N ARG A 152 6.54 -23.74 -2.22
CA ARG A 152 6.85 -25.06 -2.81
C ARG A 152 7.94 -24.93 -3.89
N GLY A 153 9.14 -25.37 -3.56
CA GLY A 153 10.30 -25.36 -4.45
C GLY A 153 11.29 -24.22 -4.21
N LEU A 154 11.03 -23.33 -3.23
CA LEU A 154 11.95 -22.29 -2.79
C LEU A 154 12.09 -22.35 -1.26
N SER A 155 13.25 -22.80 -0.78
CA SER A 155 13.54 -22.94 0.65
C SER A 155 14.41 -21.80 1.16
N SER A 156 14.30 -21.49 2.47
CA SER A 156 15.20 -20.53 3.13
C SER A 156 16.66 -20.95 2.98
N ARG A 157 16.94 -22.25 2.94
CA ARG A 157 18.29 -22.79 2.74
C ARG A 157 18.86 -22.37 1.39
N TRP A 158 18.09 -22.50 0.31
CA TRP A 158 18.55 -22.08 -1.02
C TRP A 158 18.71 -20.56 -1.09
N LEU A 159 17.76 -19.80 -0.53
CA LEU A 159 17.83 -18.33 -0.50
C LEU A 159 19.05 -17.83 0.29
N ARG A 160 19.36 -18.45 1.44
CA ARG A 160 20.59 -18.18 2.19
C ARG A 160 21.83 -18.43 1.36
N PHE A 161 21.94 -19.61 0.76
CA PHE A 161 23.08 -19.96 -0.08
C PHE A 161 23.26 -18.95 -1.22
N ALA A 162 22.16 -18.61 -1.90
CA ALA A 162 22.19 -17.69 -3.02
C ALA A 162 22.57 -16.26 -2.58
N ALA A 163 21.93 -15.73 -1.55
CA ALA A 163 22.22 -14.40 -1.02
C ALA A 163 23.67 -14.30 -0.52
N LYS A 164 24.15 -15.29 0.26
CA LYS A 164 25.54 -15.32 0.76
C LYS A 164 26.54 -15.26 -0.39
N ARG A 165 26.36 -16.13 -1.40
CA ARG A 165 27.25 -16.16 -2.57
C ARG A 165 27.31 -14.84 -3.33
N ILE A 166 26.17 -14.17 -3.51
CA ILE A 166 26.13 -12.87 -4.18
C ILE A 166 26.78 -11.78 -3.32
N LEU A 167 26.49 -11.74 -2.02
CA LEU A 167 27.06 -10.75 -1.10
C LEU A 167 28.58 -10.90 -0.99
N ASP A 168 29.08 -12.12 -0.84
CA ASP A 168 30.52 -12.40 -0.80
C ASP A 168 31.20 -11.99 -2.12
N HIS A 169 30.54 -12.17 -3.27
CA HIS A 169 31.05 -11.70 -4.56
C HIS A 169 31.11 -10.17 -4.65
N LEU A 170 30.07 -9.47 -4.17
CA LEU A 170 30.02 -8.01 -4.13
C LEU A 170 31.04 -7.39 -3.15
N GLU A 171 31.39 -8.12 -2.08
CA GLU A 171 32.40 -7.70 -1.10
C GLU A 171 33.83 -7.88 -1.62
N ALA A 172 34.07 -8.88 -2.46
CA ALA A 172 35.37 -9.14 -3.07
C ALA A 172 35.76 -8.11 -4.15
N GLU A 173 34.81 -7.33 -4.68
CA GLU A 173 35.11 -6.26 -5.64
C GLU A 173 35.69 -5.01 -4.95
N PRO A 174 36.80 -4.43 -5.48
CA PRO A 174 37.41 -3.24 -4.91
C PRO A 174 36.42 -2.05 -4.88
N PRO A 175 36.44 -1.21 -3.82
CA PRO A 175 35.54 -0.05 -3.70
C PRO A 175 35.72 1.02 -4.79
N LEU A 176 36.84 0.98 -5.52
CA LEU A 176 37.26 1.99 -6.49
C LEU A 176 37.00 1.48 -7.92
N GLY A 177 35.86 1.87 -8.50
CA GLY A 177 35.73 2.02 -9.96
C GLY A 177 35.32 0.82 -10.81
N GLY A 178 34.96 -0.33 -10.24
CA GLY A 178 34.34 -1.42 -11.01
C GLY A 178 32.90 -1.11 -11.42
N SER A 179 32.47 -1.56 -12.61
CA SER A 179 31.13 -1.39 -13.20
C SER A 179 29.94 -1.95 -12.37
N ALA A 180 30.16 -2.40 -11.14
CA ALA A 180 29.19 -3.04 -10.26
C ALA A 180 29.17 -2.45 -8.83
N SER A 181 29.68 -1.22 -8.62
CA SER A 181 29.54 -0.55 -7.32
C SER A 181 28.05 -0.36 -6.95
N LEU A 182 27.69 -0.81 -5.75
CA LEU A 182 26.38 -0.54 -5.15
C LEU A 182 26.27 0.96 -4.90
N LYS A 183 25.66 1.70 -5.82
CA LYS A 183 25.47 3.14 -5.69
C LYS A 183 24.55 3.41 -4.50
N GLU A 184 25.00 4.24 -3.56
CA GLU A 184 24.20 4.66 -2.43
C GLU A 184 23.07 5.61 -2.89
N PRO A 185 21.78 5.25 -2.72
CA PRO A 185 20.67 6.11 -3.10
C PRO A 185 20.42 7.27 -2.12
N ILE A 186 20.89 7.17 -0.88
CA ILE A 186 20.66 8.17 0.18
C ILE A 186 21.92 9.06 0.36
N PRO A 187 21.79 10.39 0.29
CA PRO A 187 22.89 11.31 0.58
C PRO A 187 23.59 11.06 1.93
N GLU A 188 24.92 11.28 1.96
CA GLU A 188 25.75 10.95 3.13
C GLU A 188 25.38 11.75 4.39
N ASP A 189 24.96 13.00 4.23
CA ASP A 189 24.47 13.86 5.30
C ASP A 189 23.21 13.27 5.97
N ILE A 190 22.30 12.70 5.18
CA ILE A 190 21.08 12.04 5.68
C ILE A 190 21.43 10.75 6.42
N LEU A 191 22.35 9.94 5.86
CA LEU A 191 22.83 8.72 6.52
C LEU A 191 23.43 9.03 7.90
N LYS A 192 24.30 10.05 7.98
CA LYS A 192 24.93 10.50 9.23
C LYS A 192 23.89 11.03 10.21
N LYS A 193 22.97 11.90 9.76
CA LYS A 193 21.93 12.51 10.61
C LYS A 193 21.02 11.48 11.27
N TYR A 194 20.64 10.42 10.56
CA TYR A 194 19.71 9.39 11.07
C TYR A 194 20.40 8.12 11.57
N ASN A 195 21.75 8.11 11.58
CA ASN A 195 22.59 6.98 11.95
C ASN A 195 22.19 5.70 11.18
N LEU A 196 22.13 5.80 9.86
CA LEU A 196 21.73 4.72 8.97
C LEU A 196 22.97 4.06 8.36
N PRO A 197 23.07 2.72 8.35
CA PRO A 197 24.15 2.02 7.65
C PRO A 197 24.11 2.27 6.14
N SER A 198 25.28 2.22 5.48
CA SER A 198 25.34 2.27 4.01
C SER A 198 24.63 1.06 3.39
N LEU A 199 24.22 1.17 2.13
CA LEU A 199 23.53 0.12 1.37
C LEU A 199 24.26 -1.23 1.46
N ARG A 200 25.58 -1.22 1.29
CA ARG A 200 26.41 -2.44 1.36
C ARG A 200 26.31 -3.09 2.74
N ILE A 201 26.49 -2.32 3.82
CA ILE A 201 26.41 -2.83 5.19
C ILE A 201 24.99 -3.32 5.49
N ALA A 202 23.97 -2.55 5.11
CA ALA A 202 22.59 -2.90 5.38
C ALA A 202 22.16 -4.18 4.66
N LEU A 203 22.56 -4.39 3.40
CA LEU A 203 22.31 -5.63 2.68
C LEU A 203 22.97 -6.83 3.37
N ARG A 204 24.21 -6.68 3.86
CA ARG A 204 24.85 -7.75 4.62
C ARG A 204 24.10 -8.05 5.91
N GLU A 205 23.79 -7.02 6.69
CA GLU A 205 23.19 -7.17 8.02
C GLU A 205 21.69 -7.53 7.98
N ILE A 206 20.95 -7.25 6.90
CA ILE A 206 19.55 -7.72 6.75
C ILE A 206 19.49 -9.21 6.37
N HIS A 207 20.50 -9.76 5.70
CA HIS A 207 20.53 -11.18 5.37
C HIS A 207 21.28 -11.99 6.42
N PHE A 208 22.44 -11.52 6.85
CA PHE A 208 23.35 -12.21 7.77
C PHE A 208 23.81 -11.27 8.89
N PRO A 209 22.90 -10.90 9.81
CA PRO A 209 23.21 -9.99 10.89
C PRO A 209 24.22 -10.56 11.87
N ARG A 210 25.12 -9.71 12.38
CA ARG A 210 25.98 -10.03 13.52
C ARG A 210 25.15 -10.29 14.78
N ASP A 211 24.15 -9.45 15.00
CA ASP A 211 23.19 -9.54 16.10
C ASP A 211 21.83 -8.92 15.73
N LEU A 212 20.85 -9.06 16.62
CA LEU A 212 19.49 -8.53 16.38
C LEU A 212 19.45 -6.99 16.32
N LYS A 213 20.42 -6.28 16.91
CA LYS A 213 20.49 -4.81 16.83
C LYS A 213 20.89 -4.37 15.43
N TRP A 214 21.87 -5.03 14.83
CA TRP A 214 22.29 -4.79 13.44
C TRP A 214 21.19 -5.13 12.43
N ALA A 215 20.47 -6.24 12.64
CA ALA A 215 19.28 -6.56 11.85
C ALA A 215 18.22 -5.44 11.93
N GLY A 216 18.02 -4.89 13.14
CA GLY A 216 17.12 -3.76 13.37
C GLY A 216 17.56 -2.48 12.66
N ALA A 217 18.86 -2.17 12.70
CA ALA A 217 19.43 -1.01 12.02
C ALA A 217 19.30 -1.11 10.50
N ALA A 218 19.58 -2.28 9.92
CA ALA A 218 19.39 -2.54 8.49
C ALA A 218 17.91 -2.39 8.10
N ARG A 219 16.99 -2.96 8.87
CA ARG A 219 15.54 -2.82 8.64
C ARG A 219 15.09 -1.36 8.71
N LYS A 220 15.55 -0.60 9.71
CA LYS A 220 15.27 0.83 9.84
C LYS A 220 15.71 1.59 8.58
N ARG A 221 16.90 1.28 8.07
CA ARG A 221 17.45 1.91 6.87
C ARG A 221 16.67 1.57 5.60
N PHE A 222 16.28 0.32 5.36
CA PHE A 222 15.45 -0.02 4.20
C PHE A 222 14.04 0.58 4.30
N ALA A 223 13.44 0.61 5.50
CA ALA A 223 12.17 1.28 5.71
C ALA A 223 12.29 2.80 5.46
N PHE A 224 13.39 3.42 5.91
CA PHE A 224 13.67 4.82 5.60
C PHE A 224 13.87 5.04 4.10
N GLU A 225 14.65 4.20 3.42
CA GLU A 225 14.89 4.28 1.96
C GLU A 225 13.56 4.23 1.20
N GLU A 226 12.70 3.27 1.52
CA GLU A 226 11.39 3.11 0.87
C GLU A 226 10.55 4.39 0.99
N ILE A 227 10.39 4.91 2.21
CA ILE A 227 9.64 6.14 2.44
C ILE A 227 10.32 7.34 1.77
N PHE A 228 11.65 7.44 1.83
CA PHE A 228 12.42 8.52 1.24
C PHE A 228 12.23 8.56 -0.29
N ILE A 229 12.34 7.42 -0.97
CA ILE A 229 12.10 7.31 -2.41
C ILE A 229 10.67 7.69 -2.77
N ILE A 230 9.67 7.23 -1.99
CA ILE A 230 8.26 7.61 -2.18
C ILE A 230 8.10 9.14 -2.06
N GLN A 231 8.72 9.77 -1.06
CA GLN A 231 8.65 11.23 -0.89
C GLN A 231 9.39 11.98 -2.01
N LEU A 232 10.51 11.47 -2.52
CA LEU A 232 11.22 12.07 -3.66
C LEU A 232 10.39 12.02 -4.94
N LEU A 233 9.79 10.87 -5.26
CA LEU A 233 8.88 10.74 -6.40
C LEU A 233 7.70 11.71 -6.30
N ARG A 234 7.12 11.85 -5.11
CA ARG A 234 6.08 12.84 -4.82
C ARG A 234 6.56 14.27 -5.11
N GLN A 235 7.72 14.66 -4.59
CA GLN A 235 8.24 16.01 -4.79
C GLN A 235 8.53 16.30 -6.26
N SER A 236 8.97 15.28 -7.01
CA SER A 236 9.12 15.36 -8.47
C SER A 236 7.78 15.63 -9.15
N TRP A 237 6.73 14.86 -8.83
CA TRP A 237 5.39 15.08 -9.40
C TRP A 237 4.78 16.42 -8.99
N ARG A 238 5.02 16.86 -7.75
CA ARG A 238 4.58 18.17 -7.28
C ARG A 238 5.24 19.26 -8.13
N LYS A 239 6.56 19.19 -8.32
CA LYS A 239 7.30 20.16 -9.15
C LYS A 239 6.76 20.19 -10.59
N GLU A 240 6.61 19.02 -11.22
CA GLU A 240 6.05 18.92 -12.58
C GLU A 240 4.65 19.55 -12.68
N ARG A 241 3.80 19.38 -11.67
CA ARG A 241 2.48 20.04 -11.64
C ARG A 241 2.54 21.54 -11.40
N GLU A 242 3.45 21.99 -10.54
CA GLU A 242 3.62 23.41 -10.25
C GLU A 242 4.19 24.19 -11.45
N GLU A 243 4.77 23.52 -12.43
CA GLU A 243 5.15 24.09 -13.73
C GLU A 243 3.93 24.38 -14.62
N HIS A 244 2.78 23.75 -14.37
CA HIS A 244 1.53 24.00 -15.09
C HIS A 244 0.74 25.13 -14.42
N GLN A 245 0.02 25.92 -15.23
CA GLN A 245 -0.90 26.92 -14.72
C GLN A 245 -2.29 26.32 -14.48
N SER A 246 -3.01 26.89 -13.51
CA SER A 246 -4.42 26.56 -13.23
C SER A 246 -5.36 27.72 -13.55
N PHE A 247 -6.66 27.46 -13.46
CA PHE A 247 -7.69 28.49 -13.54
C PHE A 247 -7.68 29.35 -12.27
N LEU A 248 -7.50 30.66 -12.40
CA LEU A 248 -7.51 31.56 -11.25
C LEU A 248 -8.95 31.82 -10.79
N ILE A 249 -9.35 31.25 -9.65
CA ILE A 249 -10.69 31.41 -9.08
C ILE A 249 -10.68 32.56 -8.07
N LYS A 250 -11.33 33.68 -8.41
CA LYS A 250 -11.48 34.82 -7.50
C LYS A 250 -12.56 34.52 -6.46
N ILE A 251 -12.21 34.63 -5.19
CA ILE A 251 -13.12 34.30 -4.07
C ILE A 251 -13.91 35.54 -3.64
N SER A 252 -15.23 35.51 -3.81
CA SER A 252 -16.14 36.53 -3.28
C SER A 252 -16.62 36.12 -1.88
N LYS A 253 -15.94 36.60 -0.83
CA LYS A 253 -16.33 36.30 0.56
C LYS A 253 -17.80 36.63 0.84
N LYS A 254 -18.29 37.77 0.33
CA LYS A 254 -19.67 38.22 0.50
C LYS A 254 -20.70 37.22 -0.05
N GLU A 255 -20.44 36.67 -1.23
CA GLU A 255 -21.36 35.71 -1.86
C GLU A 255 -21.34 34.36 -1.15
N LEU A 256 -20.15 33.90 -0.73
CA LEU A 256 -20.01 32.68 0.06
C LEU A 256 -20.71 32.83 1.42
N ASP A 257 -20.52 33.95 2.11
CA ASP A 257 -21.20 34.25 3.38
C ASP A 257 -22.72 34.27 3.21
N ASN A 258 -23.22 34.88 2.13
CA ASN A 258 -24.65 34.85 1.81
C ASN A 258 -25.16 33.43 1.58
N PHE A 259 -24.41 32.60 0.86
CA PHE A 259 -24.78 31.19 0.64
C PHE A 259 -24.78 30.40 1.96
N THR A 260 -23.75 30.55 2.80
CA THR A 260 -23.68 29.83 4.08
C THR A 260 -24.86 30.16 5.01
N LYS A 261 -25.40 31.38 4.96
CA LYS A 261 -26.61 31.78 5.69
C LYS A 261 -27.89 31.10 5.23
N THR A 262 -27.94 30.59 3.99
CA THR A 262 -29.09 29.82 3.48
C THR A 262 -29.10 28.36 3.94
N LEU A 263 -28.02 27.89 4.55
CA LEU A 263 -27.94 26.52 5.03
C LEU A 263 -28.84 26.34 6.26
N PRO A 264 -29.62 25.25 6.34
CA PRO A 264 -30.52 24.98 7.46
C PRO A 264 -29.77 24.46 8.71
N PHE A 265 -28.44 24.55 8.72
CA PHE A 265 -27.57 24.10 9.80
C PHE A 265 -26.35 25.01 9.88
N SER A 266 -25.74 25.08 11.07
CA SER A 266 -24.46 25.75 11.25
C SER A 266 -23.31 24.82 10.85
N MET A 267 -22.32 25.36 10.15
CA MET A 267 -21.11 24.61 9.81
C MET A 267 -20.28 24.33 11.07
N THR A 268 -19.56 23.20 11.07
CA THR A 268 -18.56 22.90 12.11
C THR A 268 -17.29 23.72 11.92
N GLY A 269 -16.46 23.82 12.96
CA GLY A 269 -15.15 24.47 12.87
C GLY A 269 -14.24 23.74 11.87
N ALA A 270 -14.31 22.41 11.84
CA ALA A 270 -13.59 21.60 10.86
C ALA A 270 -14.03 21.87 9.42
N GLN A 271 -15.34 22.00 9.17
CA GLN A 271 -15.87 22.36 7.85
C GLN A 271 -15.41 23.75 7.41
N ALA A 272 -15.48 24.75 8.28
CA ALA A 272 -15.04 26.11 7.99
C ALA A 272 -13.54 26.17 7.66
N LYS A 273 -12.69 25.49 8.45
CA LYS A 273 -11.25 25.36 8.18
C LYS A 273 -10.98 24.67 6.84
N ALA A 274 -11.68 23.58 6.57
CA ALA A 274 -11.53 22.83 5.33
C ALA A 274 -11.89 23.66 4.09
N ILE A 275 -12.99 24.41 4.17
CA ILE A 275 -13.40 25.36 3.13
C ILE A 275 -12.32 26.41 2.93
N ASN A 276 -11.82 27.06 4.00
CA ASN A 276 -10.79 28.08 3.88
C ASN A 276 -9.52 27.55 3.19
N HIS A 277 -9.02 26.37 3.59
CA HIS A 277 -7.85 25.76 2.94
C HIS A 277 -8.08 25.49 1.45
N ILE A 278 -9.28 25.02 1.07
CA ILE A 278 -9.61 24.78 -0.34
C ILE A 278 -9.69 26.11 -1.10
N LEU A 279 -10.36 27.11 -0.54
CA LEU A 279 -10.53 28.43 -1.17
C LEU A 279 -9.20 29.16 -1.36
N GLU A 280 -8.30 29.06 -0.38
CA GLU A 280 -6.93 29.60 -0.47
C GLU A 280 -6.16 28.93 -1.61
N ASP A 281 -6.16 27.60 -1.67
CA ASP A 281 -5.46 26.85 -2.73
C ASP A 281 -6.01 27.13 -4.13
N ILE A 282 -7.34 27.12 -4.30
CA ILE A 282 -7.94 27.35 -5.64
C ILE A 282 -7.80 28.80 -6.12
N SER A 283 -7.51 29.73 -5.22
CA SER A 283 -7.23 31.12 -5.58
C SER A 283 -5.80 31.33 -6.10
N GLY A 284 -4.92 30.34 -5.90
CA GLY A 284 -3.54 30.34 -6.37
C GLY A 284 -3.41 30.08 -7.89
N GLN A 285 -2.22 30.37 -8.43
CA GLN A 285 -1.91 30.12 -9.85
C GLN A 285 -1.58 28.65 -10.15
N LYS A 286 -1.29 27.86 -9.12
CA LYS A 286 -0.88 26.46 -9.22
C LYS A 286 -2.11 25.54 -9.08
N PRO A 287 -2.14 24.38 -9.76
CA PRO A 287 -3.23 23.42 -9.60
C PRO A 287 -3.31 22.88 -8.17
N MET A 288 -4.49 22.99 -7.57
CA MET A 288 -4.76 22.37 -6.27
C MET A 288 -4.83 20.86 -6.45
N SER A 289 -4.25 20.09 -5.53
CA SER A 289 -4.43 18.65 -5.46
C SER A 289 -4.61 18.24 -4.00
N ARG A 290 -5.86 18.07 -3.58
CA ARG A 290 -6.22 17.95 -2.16
C ARG A 290 -7.07 16.73 -1.88
N LEU A 291 -6.81 16.06 -0.74
CA LEU A 291 -7.63 15.00 -0.17
C LEU A 291 -8.40 15.55 1.03
N LEU A 292 -9.71 15.61 0.91
CA LEU A 292 -10.64 15.89 2.00
C LEU A 292 -11.07 14.57 2.64
N GLU A 293 -10.55 14.32 3.83
CA GLU A 293 -10.83 13.12 4.61
C GLU A 293 -11.76 13.45 5.77
N GLY A 294 -12.76 12.61 6.01
CA GLY A 294 -13.56 12.69 7.22
C GLY A 294 -14.69 11.68 7.20
N ASP A 295 -15.22 11.32 8.36
CA ASP A 295 -16.18 10.24 8.51
C ASP A 295 -17.45 10.38 7.64
N VAL A 296 -18.17 9.27 7.42
CA VAL A 296 -19.50 9.32 6.80
C VAL A 296 -20.40 10.25 7.61
N GLY A 297 -20.96 11.27 6.96
CA GLY A 297 -21.81 12.28 7.59
C GLY A 297 -21.08 13.50 8.18
N SER A 298 -19.75 13.61 8.04
CA SER A 298 -18.97 14.80 8.46
C SER A 298 -19.24 16.06 7.62
N GLY A 299 -20.01 15.95 6.52
CA GLY A 299 -20.36 17.07 5.65
C GLY A 299 -19.38 17.33 4.50
N LYS A 300 -18.63 16.32 4.04
CA LYS A 300 -17.77 16.42 2.83
C LYS A 300 -18.49 17.06 1.62
N THR A 301 -19.74 16.67 1.39
CA THR A 301 -20.55 17.18 0.28
C THR A 301 -20.79 18.69 0.36
N ILE A 302 -20.97 19.27 1.56
CA ILE A 302 -21.18 20.73 1.64
C ILE A 302 -19.89 21.50 1.34
N VAL A 303 -18.74 20.96 1.75
CA VAL A 303 -17.41 21.51 1.41
C VAL A 303 -17.19 21.50 -0.10
N ALA A 304 -17.48 20.36 -0.75
CA ALA A 304 -17.40 20.22 -2.21
C ALA A 304 -18.35 21.17 -2.95
N LEU A 305 -19.55 21.37 -2.43
CA LEU A 305 -20.55 22.26 -3.02
C LEU A 305 -20.11 23.73 -2.96
N ILE A 306 -19.53 24.17 -1.83
CA ILE A 306 -18.99 25.53 -1.69
C ILE A 306 -17.79 25.76 -2.62
N ALA A 307 -16.90 24.78 -2.76
CA ALA A 307 -15.81 24.85 -3.73
C ALA A 307 -16.34 24.92 -5.18
N SER A 308 -17.41 24.18 -5.48
CA SER A 308 -18.08 24.23 -6.78
C SER A 308 -18.69 25.61 -7.05
N LEU A 309 -19.34 26.20 -6.04
CA LEU A 309 -19.94 27.53 -6.12
C LEU A 309 -18.89 28.60 -6.49
N ALA A 310 -17.73 28.58 -5.83
CA ALA A 310 -16.64 29.51 -6.13
C ALA A 310 -16.17 29.42 -7.60
N ALA A 311 -16.05 28.20 -8.14
CA ALA A 311 -15.66 27.99 -9.52
C ALA A 311 -16.71 28.51 -10.52
N ILE A 312 -18.00 28.21 -10.32
CA ILE A 312 -19.06 28.61 -11.25
C ILE A 312 -19.35 30.12 -11.22
N GLN A 313 -19.11 30.79 -10.09
CA GLN A 313 -19.21 32.26 -9.97
C GLN A 313 -18.18 32.98 -10.85
N ASN A 314 -17.05 32.33 -11.11
CA ASN A 314 -16.03 32.81 -12.04
C ASN A 314 -16.32 32.41 -13.51
N GLY A 315 -17.48 31.79 -13.79
CA GLY A 315 -17.86 31.35 -15.13
C GLY A 315 -17.21 30.03 -15.56
N PHE A 316 -16.54 29.32 -14.66
CA PHE A 316 -15.90 28.04 -14.96
C PHE A 316 -16.82 26.84 -14.71
N GLN A 317 -16.42 25.69 -15.24
CA GLN A 317 -17.13 24.43 -15.11
C GLN A 317 -16.54 23.54 -14.02
N VAL A 318 -17.41 22.72 -13.41
CA VAL A 318 -17.07 21.76 -12.36
C VAL A 318 -17.54 20.37 -12.77
N ALA A 319 -16.69 19.36 -12.57
CA ALA A 319 -17.04 17.96 -12.72
C ALA A 319 -17.01 17.26 -11.35
N TYR A 320 -18.13 16.70 -10.93
CA TYR A 320 -18.25 15.90 -9.70
C TYR A 320 -18.45 14.43 -10.06
N MET A 321 -17.55 13.59 -9.57
CA MET A 321 -17.54 12.16 -9.84
C MET A 321 -17.94 11.37 -8.60
N ALA A 322 -19.04 10.62 -8.73
CA ALA A 322 -19.53 9.71 -7.70
C ALA A 322 -19.19 8.25 -8.04
N PRO A 323 -19.05 7.36 -7.03
CA PRO A 323 -18.60 5.98 -7.24
C PRO A 323 -19.68 5.06 -7.82
N THR A 324 -20.96 5.46 -7.76
CA THR A 324 -22.10 4.71 -8.28
C THR A 324 -23.13 5.66 -8.90
N GLU A 325 -23.99 5.14 -9.77
CA GLU A 325 -25.06 5.92 -10.41
C GLU A 325 -26.09 6.43 -9.39
N VAL A 326 -26.38 5.62 -8.36
CA VAL A 326 -27.26 6.00 -7.25
C VAL A 326 -26.71 7.22 -6.51
N LEU A 327 -25.42 7.20 -6.16
CA LEU A 327 -24.78 8.34 -5.49
C LEU A 327 -24.68 9.56 -6.40
N ALA A 328 -24.42 9.37 -7.70
CA ALA A 328 -24.43 10.47 -8.67
C ALA A 328 -25.79 11.17 -8.71
N ARG A 329 -26.89 10.39 -8.71
CA ARG A 329 -28.25 10.92 -8.69
C ARG A 329 -28.56 11.64 -7.37
N GLN A 330 -28.19 11.07 -6.23
CA GLN A 330 -28.35 11.71 -4.93
C GLN A 330 -27.61 13.05 -4.85
N HIS A 331 -26.35 13.10 -5.31
CA HIS A 331 -25.58 14.34 -5.37
C HIS A 331 -26.19 15.35 -6.35
N PHE A 332 -26.73 14.89 -7.48
CA PHE A 332 -27.43 15.76 -8.43
C PHE A 332 -28.68 16.41 -7.81
N GLU A 333 -29.49 15.65 -7.11
CA GLU A 333 -30.66 16.16 -6.39
C GLU A 333 -30.25 17.09 -5.24
N GLU A 334 -29.18 16.77 -4.50
CA GLU A 334 -28.64 17.63 -3.44
C GLU A 334 -28.17 18.97 -3.99
N PHE A 335 -27.37 18.96 -5.06
CA PHE A 335 -26.85 20.17 -5.67
C PHE A 335 -27.97 21.05 -6.21
N ILE A 336 -29.00 20.47 -6.83
CA ILE A 336 -30.20 21.21 -7.25
C ILE A 336 -30.92 21.80 -6.05
N ARG A 337 -31.11 21.04 -4.97
CA ARG A 337 -31.83 21.52 -3.78
C ARG A 337 -31.13 22.68 -3.10
N ARG A 338 -29.79 22.72 -3.14
CA ARG A 338 -28.97 23.75 -2.50
C ARG A 338 -28.67 24.94 -3.41
N LEU A 339 -28.44 24.71 -4.69
CA LEU A 339 -28.03 25.73 -5.66
C LEU A 339 -29.15 26.18 -6.59
N GLY A 340 -30.27 25.45 -6.69
CA GLY A 340 -31.42 25.84 -7.50
C GLY A 340 -32.23 26.98 -6.86
N PRO A 341 -33.12 27.66 -7.61
CA PRO A 341 -34.04 28.64 -7.05
C PRO A 341 -35.02 27.95 -6.07
N PRO A 342 -35.38 28.56 -4.92
CA PRO A 342 -35.11 29.95 -4.50
C PRO A 342 -33.82 30.17 -3.68
N ALA A 343 -32.97 29.17 -3.49
CA ALA A 343 -31.86 29.23 -2.52
C ALA A 343 -30.66 30.10 -2.97
N SER A 344 -30.33 30.16 -4.26
CA SER A 344 -29.15 30.88 -4.76
C SER A 344 -29.44 32.19 -5.52
N GLY A 345 -30.70 32.42 -5.92
CA GLY A 345 -31.08 33.49 -6.86
C GLY A 345 -30.50 33.36 -8.27
N ALA A 346 -29.70 32.32 -8.56
CA ALA A 346 -28.96 32.14 -9.80
C ALA A 346 -29.52 31.00 -10.65
N ASN A 347 -29.58 31.21 -11.98
CA ASN A 347 -30.02 30.20 -12.95
C ASN A 347 -28.89 29.20 -13.26
N ILE A 348 -28.50 28.40 -12.26
CA ILE A 348 -27.37 27.46 -12.37
C ILE A 348 -27.79 26.23 -13.17
N LYS A 349 -27.03 25.91 -14.22
CA LYS A 349 -27.28 24.75 -15.07
C LYS A 349 -26.45 23.54 -14.63
N ILE A 350 -27.12 22.48 -14.21
CA ILE A 350 -26.52 21.25 -13.66
C ILE A 350 -26.89 20.07 -14.57
N GLY A 351 -25.91 19.27 -14.95
CA GLY A 351 -26.11 18.02 -15.69
C GLY A 351 -25.90 16.78 -14.82
N LEU A 352 -26.55 15.68 -15.18
CA LEU A 352 -26.21 14.33 -14.73
C LEU A 352 -25.76 13.50 -15.93
N ALA A 353 -24.68 12.72 -15.77
CA ALA A 353 -24.25 11.73 -16.75
C ALA A 353 -23.81 10.42 -16.08
N THR A 354 -24.66 9.41 -16.16
CA THR A 354 -24.32 8.04 -15.76
C THR A 354 -24.20 7.15 -17.00
N SER A 355 -24.06 5.84 -16.83
CA SER A 355 -24.08 4.90 -17.96
C SER A 355 -25.50 4.69 -18.47
N SER A 356 -26.50 4.86 -17.60
CA SER A 356 -27.91 4.58 -17.84
C SER A 356 -28.76 5.82 -18.13
N GLU A 357 -28.36 7.00 -17.65
CA GLU A 357 -29.23 8.18 -17.59
C GLU A 357 -28.44 9.47 -17.83
N PHE A 358 -29.07 10.41 -18.55
CA PHE A 358 -28.58 11.78 -18.72
C PHE A 358 -29.69 12.77 -18.40
N LEU A 359 -29.43 13.68 -17.46
CA LEU A 359 -30.39 14.71 -17.04
C LEU A 359 -29.78 16.11 -17.20
N LYS A 360 -30.64 17.12 -17.36
CA LYS A 360 -30.28 18.54 -17.22
C LYS A 360 -31.28 19.25 -16.33
N TYR A 361 -30.75 20.12 -15.48
CA TYR A 361 -31.46 21.11 -14.71
C TYR A 361 -30.98 22.52 -15.10
N PRO A 362 -31.87 23.53 -15.13
CA PRO A 362 -33.32 23.41 -15.07
C PRO A 362 -33.92 22.91 -16.39
N SER A 363 -35.13 22.35 -16.33
CA SER A 363 -35.91 22.04 -17.53
C SER A 363 -36.38 23.30 -18.23
N LYS A 364 -36.45 23.27 -19.57
CA LYS A 364 -37.06 24.33 -20.37
C LYS A 364 -38.56 24.45 -20.11
N ALA A 365 -39.25 23.33 -19.85
CA ALA A 365 -40.70 23.30 -19.63
C ALA A 365 -41.07 23.63 -18.19
N PHE A 366 -40.27 23.18 -17.22
CA PHE A 366 -40.52 23.39 -15.79
C PHE A 366 -39.22 23.77 -15.07
N ALA A 367 -38.98 25.07 -14.88
CA ALA A 367 -37.72 25.59 -14.35
C ALA A 367 -37.30 25.01 -12.99
N GLY A 368 -38.24 24.43 -12.21
CA GLY A 368 -37.95 23.78 -10.93
C GLY A 368 -37.58 22.29 -10.99
N ARG A 369 -37.57 21.64 -12.16
CA ARG A 369 -37.33 20.19 -12.28
C ARG A 369 -36.24 19.84 -13.28
N PRO A 370 -35.53 18.72 -13.09
CA PRO A 370 -34.64 18.17 -14.11
C PRO A 370 -35.44 17.52 -15.25
N THR A 371 -34.81 17.32 -16.40
CA THR A 371 -35.41 16.61 -17.55
C THR A 371 -34.40 15.68 -18.19
N HIS A 372 -34.89 14.54 -18.66
CA HIS A 372 -34.11 13.58 -19.43
C HIS A 372 -33.69 14.18 -20.77
N ILE A 373 -32.44 13.94 -21.13
CA ILE A 373 -31.87 14.42 -22.38
C ILE A 373 -31.09 13.31 -23.05
N ALA A 374 -30.90 13.43 -24.37
CA ALA A 374 -29.96 12.57 -25.07
C ALA A 374 -28.51 12.96 -24.73
N ARG A 375 -27.59 12.00 -24.88
CA ARG A 375 -26.15 12.21 -24.65
C ARG A 375 -25.56 13.30 -25.55
N ALA A 376 -25.96 13.35 -26.82
CA ALA A 376 -25.38 14.28 -27.80
C ALA A 376 -25.61 15.77 -27.45
N PRO A 377 -26.83 16.21 -27.09
CA PRO A 377 -27.07 17.55 -26.55
C PRO A 377 -26.23 17.88 -25.31
N LEU A 378 -26.14 16.95 -24.34
CA LEU A 378 -25.34 17.14 -23.14
C LEU A 378 -23.87 17.47 -23.48
N LEU A 379 -23.27 16.69 -24.38
CA LEU A 379 -21.88 16.89 -24.79
C LEU A 379 -21.66 18.25 -25.47
N LYS A 380 -22.63 18.70 -26.29
CA LYS A 380 -22.57 20.04 -26.91
C LYS A 380 -22.64 21.15 -25.85
N TRP A 381 -23.52 21.01 -24.86
CA TRP A 381 -23.65 21.98 -23.77
C TRP A 381 -22.46 22.01 -22.81
N LEU A 382 -21.79 20.87 -22.60
CA LEU A 382 -20.53 20.83 -21.87
C LEU A 382 -19.41 21.53 -22.64
N ALA A 383 -19.32 21.29 -23.95
CA ALA A 383 -18.31 21.89 -24.81
C ALA A 383 -18.52 23.41 -25.00
N SER A 384 -19.76 23.91 -24.94
CA SER A 384 -20.07 25.34 -25.03
C SER A 384 -19.98 26.08 -23.69
N GLY A 385 -19.83 25.37 -22.57
CA GLY A 385 -19.87 25.94 -21.23
C GLY A 385 -21.28 26.25 -20.71
N GLU A 386 -22.33 25.80 -21.41
CA GLU A 386 -23.71 26.02 -20.97
C GLU A 386 -24.02 25.26 -19.67
N ILE A 387 -23.49 24.05 -19.49
CA ILE A 387 -23.60 23.32 -18.23
C ILE A 387 -22.42 23.68 -17.34
N GLN A 388 -22.70 24.28 -16.19
CA GLN A 388 -21.69 24.76 -15.24
C GLN A 388 -21.23 23.65 -14.31
N ILE A 389 -22.12 22.75 -13.90
CA ILE A 389 -21.78 21.60 -13.05
C ILE A 389 -22.23 20.32 -13.74
N ILE A 390 -21.34 19.35 -13.89
CA ILE A 390 -21.69 17.99 -14.32
C ILE A 390 -21.44 17.01 -13.17
N ILE A 391 -22.45 16.21 -12.85
CA ILE A 391 -22.35 15.14 -11.85
C ILE A 391 -22.46 13.82 -12.59
N GLY A 392 -21.65 12.83 -12.24
CA GLY A 392 -21.65 11.57 -12.96
C GLY A 392 -20.74 10.53 -12.36
N THR A 393 -20.59 9.41 -13.06
CA THR A 393 -19.68 8.33 -12.67
C THR A 393 -18.39 8.41 -13.49
N HIS A 394 -17.65 7.29 -13.60
CA HIS A 394 -16.48 7.15 -14.48
C HIS A 394 -16.76 7.50 -15.96
N SER A 395 -18.04 7.57 -16.36
CA SER A 395 -18.48 8.07 -17.66
C SER A 395 -17.88 9.44 -17.99
N LEU A 396 -17.63 10.29 -16.98
CA LEU A 396 -17.09 11.65 -17.14
C LEU A 396 -15.64 11.73 -17.62
N ILE A 397 -14.83 10.69 -17.40
CA ILE A 397 -13.40 10.65 -17.81
C ILE A 397 -13.22 10.02 -19.21
N GLN A 398 -14.30 9.62 -19.87
CA GLN A 398 -14.20 9.03 -21.21
C GLN A 398 -13.68 10.05 -22.24
N LYS A 399 -12.80 9.61 -23.16
CA LYS A 399 -12.10 10.42 -24.19
C LYS A 399 -13.00 11.35 -25.05
N LYS A 400 -14.33 11.20 -25.00
CA LYS A 400 -15.29 11.93 -25.83
C LYS A 400 -15.90 13.17 -25.16
N ILE A 401 -15.68 13.38 -23.86
CA ILE A 401 -16.22 14.55 -23.15
C ILE A 401 -15.23 15.70 -23.26
N LYS A 402 -15.70 16.83 -23.80
CA LYS A 402 -14.94 18.08 -23.89
C LYS A 402 -15.65 19.13 -23.05
N PHE A 403 -14.85 19.90 -22.32
CA PHE A 403 -15.29 21.04 -21.53
C PHE A 403 -14.75 22.32 -22.17
N LYS A 404 -15.46 23.43 -21.99
CA LYS A 404 -14.97 24.76 -22.35
C LYS A 404 -13.86 25.19 -21.39
N ASP A 405 -14.20 25.30 -20.10
CA ASP A 405 -13.31 25.79 -19.04
C ASP A 405 -13.50 24.96 -17.76
N LEU A 406 -13.02 23.71 -17.74
CA LEU A 406 -13.09 22.85 -16.55
C LEU A 406 -12.05 23.29 -15.53
N ALA A 407 -12.49 23.98 -14.46
CA ALA A 407 -11.60 24.50 -13.43
C ALA A 407 -11.50 23.62 -12.20
N LEU A 408 -12.52 22.82 -11.88
CA LEU A 408 -12.54 21.99 -10.68
C LEU A 408 -13.07 20.58 -10.97
N VAL A 409 -12.31 19.58 -10.54
CA VAL A 409 -12.70 18.17 -10.55
C VAL A 409 -12.82 17.70 -9.11
N ILE A 410 -13.97 17.12 -8.77
CA ILE A 410 -14.26 16.57 -7.46
C ILE A 410 -14.45 15.06 -7.61
N ILE A 411 -13.74 14.26 -6.82
CA ILE A 411 -13.85 12.79 -6.84
C ILE A 411 -14.30 12.31 -5.47
N ASP A 412 -15.46 11.68 -5.41
CA ASP A 412 -16.02 11.08 -4.20
C ASP A 412 -15.65 9.58 -4.12
N GLU A 413 -15.15 9.17 -2.97
CA GLU A 413 -14.57 7.85 -2.69
C GLU A 413 -13.45 7.40 -3.62
N GLN A 414 -12.32 8.09 -3.45
CA GLN A 414 -11.07 7.94 -4.21
C GLN A 414 -10.57 6.49 -4.40
N HIS A 415 -10.81 5.57 -3.46
CA HIS A 415 -10.26 4.20 -3.50
C HIS A 415 -10.67 3.39 -4.73
N ARG A 416 -11.76 3.78 -5.41
CA ARG A 416 -12.21 3.13 -6.64
C ARG A 416 -11.57 3.68 -7.91
N PHE A 417 -10.90 4.84 -7.83
CA PHE A 417 -10.45 5.63 -8.97
C PHE A 417 -8.90 5.70 -9.01
N GLY A 418 -8.31 4.94 -9.95
CA GLY A 418 -6.86 4.83 -10.09
C GLY A 418 -6.16 6.16 -10.43
N ILE A 419 -4.94 6.32 -9.91
CA ILE A 419 -4.04 7.48 -10.11
C ILE A 419 -3.91 7.88 -11.59
N ASN A 420 -3.82 6.89 -12.50
CA ASN A 420 -3.67 7.10 -13.95
C ASN A 420 -4.92 7.62 -14.69
N GLN A 421 -6.09 7.63 -14.03
CA GLN A 421 -7.31 8.23 -14.60
C GLN A 421 -7.38 9.75 -14.30
N ARG A 422 -6.71 10.20 -13.23
CA ARG A 422 -6.68 11.61 -12.77
C ARG A 422 -6.01 12.53 -13.81
N LEU A 423 -4.94 12.04 -14.45
CA LEU A 423 -4.18 12.70 -15.53
C LEU A 423 -4.89 12.71 -16.90
N LYS A 424 -6.05 12.07 -17.04
CA LYS A 424 -6.81 12.08 -18.31
C LYS A 424 -7.87 13.18 -18.35
N LEU A 425 -8.19 13.79 -17.21
CA LEU A 425 -9.07 14.96 -17.12
C LEU A 425 -8.33 16.27 -17.39
N THR A 426 -7.02 16.31 -17.16
CA THR A 426 -6.12 17.25 -17.80
C THR A 426 -6.13 16.95 -19.28
N GLN A 427 -6.82 17.78 -20.07
CA GLN A 427 -6.79 17.65 -21.51
C GLN A 427 -5.32 17.71 -21.93
N LYS A 428 -4.82 16.71 -22.66
CA LYS A 428 -3.42 16.64 -23.11
C LYS A 428 -2.94 17.87 -23.91
N ASN A 429 -3.83 18.81 -24.23
CA ASN A 429 -3.59 20.01 -25.03
C ASN A 429 -4.13 21.31 -24.36
N SER A 430 -4.53 21.32 -23.08
CA SER A 430 -4.92 22.58 -22.43
C SER A 430 -3.74 23.17 -21.66
N GLU A 431 -3.43 24.45 -21.90
CA GLU A 431 -2.42 25.22 -21.13
C GLU A 431 -2.74 25.27 -19.63
N ARG A 432 -4.00 25.02 -19.26
CA ARG A 432 -4.49 25.06 -17.88
C ARG A 432 -4.92 23.69 -17.39
N VAL A 433 -4.54 23.37 -16.16
CA VAL A 433 -4.88 22.15 -15.44
C VAL A 433 -6.00 22.46 -14.43
N PRO A 434 -7.08 21.65 -14.33
CA PRO A 434 -8.10 21.86 -13.30
C PRO A 434 -7.54 21.60 -11.88
N HIS A 435 -8.11 22.30 -10.90
CA HIS A 435 -7.99 21.96 -9.50
C HIS A 435 -8.63 20.59 -9.21
N LEU A 436 -8.02 19.79 -8.35
CA LEU A 436 -8.48 18.47 -7.96
C LEU A 436 -8.81 18.42 -6.46
N LEU A 437 -10.06 18.12 -6.14
CA LEU A 437 -10.54 17.83 -4.79
C LEU A 437 -10.99 16.37 -4.71
N SER A 438 -10.19 15.54 -4.08
CA SER A 438 -10.53 14.15 -3.80
C SER A 438 -11.16 14.04 -2.41
N MET A 439 -12.13 13.15 -2.23
CA MET A 439 -12.82 12.95 -0.96
C MET A 439 -12.85 11.48 -0.58
N THR A 440 -12.74 11.20 0.73
CA THR A 440 -12.96 9.85 1.24
C THR A 440 -13.61 9.84 2.60
N ALA A 441 -14.50 8.87 2.84
CA ALA A 441 -15.09 8.65 4.14
C ALA A 441 -14.31 7.68 5.04
N THR A 442 -13.36 6.94 4.49
CA THR A 442 -12.56 6.00 5.29
C THR A 442 -11.44 6.76 5.99
N PRO A 443 -11.36 6.72 7.33
CA PRO A 443 -10.21 7.26 8.03
C PRO A 443 -8.97 6.50 7.59
N ILE A 444 -8.02 7.20 6.98
CA ILE A 444 -6.72 6.65 6.61
C ILE A 444 -5.75 7.22 7.63
N PRO A 445 -5.01 6.38 8.37
CA PRO A 445 -3.99 6.89 9.28
C PRO A 445 -3.12 7.91 8.54
N ARG A 446 -2.93 9.10 9.11
CA ARG A 446 -2.23 10.20 8.42
C ARG A 446 -0.88 9.78 7.81
N THR A 447 -0.17 8.89 8.49
CA THR A 447 1.09 8.28 8.02
C THR A 447 0.90 7.44 6.75
N LEU A 448 -0.18 6.67 6.67
CA LEU A 448 -0.55 5.90 5.47
C LEU A 448 -1.08 6.83 4.37
N ALA A 449 -1.88 7.85 4.70
CA ALA A 449 -2.40 8.81 3.73
C ALA A 449 -1.27 9.57 3.03
N LEU A 450 -0.27 10.03 3.78
CA LEU A 450 0.91 10.72 3.25
C LEU A 450 1.84 9.81 2.41
N THR A 451 1.71 8.50 2.55
CA THR A 451 2.52 7.51 1.82
C THR A 451 1.79 6.98 0.58
N VAL A 452 0.50 6.67 0.70
CA VAL A 452 -0.34 6.07 -0.37
C VAL A 452 -0.97 7.13 -1.27
N TYR A 453 -1.36 8.27 -0.70
CA TYR A 453 -2.00 9.40 -1.38
C TYR A 453 -1.11 10.64 -1.33
N GLY A 454 0.20 10.44 -1.17
CA GLY A 454 1.18 11.50 -0.97
C GLY A 454 1.19 12.54 -2.08
N ASP A 455 0.62 12.31 -3.26
CA ASP A 455 0.48 13.37 -4.25
C ASP A 455 -0.54 14.47 -3.87
N LEU A 456 -1.34 14.26 -2.83
CA LEU A 456 -2.39 15.17 -2.37
C LEU A 456 -2.03 15.85 -1.05
N ASP A 457 -2.38 17.12 -0.92
CA ASP A 457 -2.41 17.83 0.36
C ASP A 457 -3.61 17.36 1.18
N LEU A 458 -3.43 17.09 2.47
CA LEU A 458 -4.49 16.51 3.31
C LEU A 458 -5.27 17.59 4.06
N THR A 459 -6.60 17.53 4.00
CA THR A 459 -7.52 18.29 4.85
C THR A 459 -8.40 17.31 5.62
N LEU A 460 -8.42 17.44 6.94
CA LEU A 460 -9.23 16.59 7.82
C LEU A 460 -10.53 17.32 8.22
N LEU A 461 -11.64 16.58 8.23
CA LEU A 461 -12.88 16.92 8.92
C LEU A 461 -12.97 16.07 10.19
N ASP A 462 -12.37 16.55 11.26
CA ASP A 462 -12.25 15.90 12.56
C ASP A 462 -13.44 16.18 13.51
N GLU A 463 -14.39 17.02 13.09
CA GLU A 463 -15.60 17.34 13.84
C GLU A 463 -16.87 16.83 13.15
N MET A 464 -17.72 16.16 13.92
CA MET A 464 -19.05 15.73 13.46
C MET A 464 -20.10 16.85 13.63
N PRO A 465 -21.09 16.98 12.74
CA PRO A 465 -22.19 17.92 12.90
C PRO A 465 -22.99 17.68 14.20
N LYS A 466 -23.47 18.76 14.81
CA LYS A 466 -24.29 18.72 16.03
C LYS A 466 -25.59 17.94 15.79
N GLY A 467 -26.02 17.15 16.78
CA GLY A 467 -27.28 16.39 16.73
C GLY A 467 -27.20 14.99 16.13
N ARG A 468 -26.02 14.52 15.70
CA ARG A 468 -25.84 13.13 15.28
C ARG A 468 -25.90 12.20 16.49
N LYS A 469 -26.84 11.25 16.47
CA LYS A 469 -26.90 10.17 17.45
C LYS A 469 -25.76 9.19 17.21
N GLN A 470 -25.07 8.78 18.27
CA GLN A 470 -24.08 7.71 18.19
C GLN A 470 -24.77 6.39 17.87
N ILE A 471 -24.16 5.60 16.98
CA ILE A 471 -24.64 4.26 16.65
C ILE A 471 -24.17 3.32 17.77
N ILE A 472 -25.12 2.81 18.56
CA ILE A 472 -24.82 1.76 19.54
C ILE A 472 -24.48 0.50 18.75
N THR A 473 -23.24 0.02 18.89
CA THR A 473 -22.73 -1.14 18.16
C THR A 473 -22.34 -2.20 19.17
N GLU A 474 -22.94 -3.39 19.06
CA GLU A 474 -22.66 -4.52 19.95
C GLU A 474 -22.14 -5.73 19.16
N ILE A 475 -21.14 -6.43 19.71
CA ILE A 475 -20.67 -7.70 19.18
C ILE A 475 -21.42 -8.82 19.91
N VAL A 476 -22.37 -9.43 19.22
CA VAL A 476 -23.19 -10.52 19.77
C VAL A 476 -22.73 -11.88 19.25
N SER A 477 -22.81 -12.90 20.09
CA SER A 477 -22.67 -14.29 19.65
C SER A 477 -23.81 -14.65 18.70
N GLN A 478 -23.62 -15.68 17.86
CA GLN A 478 -24.63 -16.10 16.90
C GLN A 478 -25.97 -16.50 17.57
N GLU A 479 -25.91 -16.99 18.81
CA GLU A 479 -27.06 -17.35 19.65
C GLU A 479 -27.88 -16.15 20.13
N ARG A 480 -27.28 -14.95 20.17
CA ARG A 480 -27.89 -13.71 20.66
C ARG A 480 -28.24 -12.72 19.54
N ARG A 481 -28.37 -13.22 18.30
CA ARG A 481 -28.72 -12.39 17.13
C ARG A 481 -30.23 -12.13 16.98
N ALA A 482 -31.08 -12.75 17.81
CA ALA A 482 -32.54 -12.65 17.72
C ALA A 482 -33.07 -11.44 18.49
#